data_AF-A0A7V9MS17-F1
#
_entry.id   AF-A0A7V9MS17-F1
#
_cell.length_a   1.000
_cell.length_b   1.000
_cell.length_c   1.000
_cell.angle_alpha   90.00
_cell.angle_beta   90.00
_cell.angle_gamma   90.00
#
_symmetry.space_group_name_H-M   'P 1'
#
loop_
_entity.id
_entity.type
_entity.pdbx_description
1 polymer ?
#
loop_
_entity_poly.entity_id
_entity_poly.type
_entity_poly.pdbx_seq_one_letter_code
_entity_poly.pdbx_strand_id
1 'polypeptide(L)'
;MKPFLIPLLLALSAVSFPRGGTAEQPASDVPVRAVKISFLPPPMEGTISLGIYDKKGKLVRVLHREAEIDDFTAGQDALRTSWDGKDDAGEAAAAGTYSARGFVVGDLNIGDPEEAPPDKLISGEKVKVKLVANPLNGDVRSTIGVTAGLDEDASFLAATDGLPLYTVDEAPGLMRVSLTQRPDRSLDLIEDDGDSVEQYHITGVEKMMAFDCGEFELK
;
A
#
# COMPACT_ATOMS: atom_id res chain seq x y z
N MET A 1 72.67 27.78 15.66
CA MET A 1 72.97 27.28 17.02
C MET A 1 72.54 25.81 17.09
N LYS A 2 73.50 24.90 17.31
CA LYS A 2 73.28 23.55 17.88
C LYS A 2 73.73 23.62 19.36
N PRO A 3 73.46 22.65 20.25
CA PRO A 3 72.44 21.58 20.30
C PRO A 3 71.77 21.54 21.71
N PHE A 4 70.84 20.61 21.97
CA PHE A 4 70.93 19.75 23.16
C PHE A 4 70.09 18.48 22.99
N LEU A 5 70.73 17.36 23.29
CA LEU A 5 70.23 15.99 23.26
C LEU A 5 70.21 15.53 24.73
N ILE A 6 69.11 14.95 25.20
CA ILE A 6 69.12 14.03 26.34
C ILE A 6 68.16 12.87 26.01
N PRO A 7 68.63 11.61 25.95
CA PRO A 7 67.79 10.43 25.84
C PRO A 7 67.41 9.94 27.25
N LEU A 8 66.23 9.34 27.39
CA LEU A 8 65.94 8.46 28.52
C LEU A 8 65.19 7.23 28.02
N LEU A 9 65.85 6.09 28.15
CA LEU A 9 65.36 4.73 27.98
C LEU A 9 64.86 4.19 29.33
N LEU A 10 64.10 3.08 29.30
CA LEU A 10 63.49 2.26 30.37
C LEU A 10 61.98 2.53 30.56
N ALA A 11 61.09 1.53 30.64
CA ALA A 11 61.24 0.08 30.68
C ALA A 11 59.96 -0.62 30.19
N LEU A 12 60.14 -1.87 29.76
CA LEU A 12 59.10 -2.85 29.45
C LEU A 12 58.20 -3.11 30.67
N SER A 13 56.89 -3.06 30.46
CA SER A 13 55.91 -3.79 31.28
C SER A 13 54.97 -4.53 30.34
N ALA A 14 55.19 -5.84 30.21
CA ALA A 14 54.26 -6.74 29.54
C ALA A 14 53.02 -6.89 30.43
N VAL A 15 51.90 -6.34 30.02
CA VAL A 15 50.60 -6.63 30.62
C VAL A 15 50.01 -7.83 29.88
N SER A 16 49.95 -8.94 30.60
CA SER A 16 49.26 -10.17 30.18
C SER A 16 47.75 -9.91 30.20
N PHE A 17 47.09 -9.97 29.04
CA PHE A 17 45.63 -9.94 28.97
C PHE A 17 45.08 -11.38 28.99
N PRO A 18 44.21 -11.76 29.93
CA PRO A 18 43.50 -13.02 29.85
C PRO A 18 42.45 -12.96 28.73
N ARG A 19 42.45 -14.05 27.96
CA ARG A 19 41.48 -14.45 26.95
C ARG A 19 40.10 -14.65 27.60
N GLY A 20 39.06 -14.02 27.06
CA GLY A 20 37.68 -14.33 27.48
C GLY A 20 36.68 -13.22 27.25
N GLY A 21 36.60 -12.66 26.04
CA GLY A 21 35.46 -11.85 25.61
C GLY A 21 34.81 -12.54 24.43
N THR A 22 33.79 -13.36 24.70
CA THR A 22 32.84 -13.77 23.67
C THR A 22 32.21 -12.49 23.16
N ALA A 23 32.47 -12.15 21.89
CA ALA A 23 31.68 -11.13 21.22
C ALA A 23 30.22 -11.57 21.30
N GLU A 24 29.41 -10.81 22.01
CA GLU A 24 27.97 -10.94 22.00
C GLU A 24 27.52 -10.50 20.60
N GLN A 25 27.40 -11.49 19.73
CA GLN A 25 26.79 -11.35 18.41
C GLN A 25 25.36 -10.84 18.66
N PRO A 26 24.95 -9.69 18.10
CA PRO A 26 23.57 -9.25 18.22
C PRO A 26 22.67 -10.39 17.72
N ALA A 27 21.62 -10.64 18.49
CA ALA A 27 20.71 -11.77 18.32
C ALA A 27 20.33 -11.94 16.84
N SER A 28 20.47 -13.19 16.39
CA SER A 28 20.04 -13.66 15.08
C SER A 28 18.65 -13.12 14.75
N ASP A 29 18.52 -12.48 13.58
CA ASP A 29 17.25 -12.32 12.87
C ASP A 29 16.52 -13.67 12.92
N VAL A 30 15.49 -13.77 13.75
CA VAL A 30 14.51 -14.84 13.57
C VAL A 30 13.82 -14.48 12.27
N PRO A 31 13.91 -15.31 11.20
CA PRO A 31 13.15 -15.02 10.01
C PRO A 31 11.67 -15.05 10.41
N VAL A 32 11.03 -13.88 10.44
CA VAL A 32 9.58 -13.80 10.47
C VAL A 32 9.14 -14.58 9.24
N ARG A 33 8.52 -15.75 9.46
CA ARG A 33 8.16 -16.63 8.36
C ARG A 33 7.10 -15.91 7.55
N ALA A 34 7.51 -15.38 6.40
CA ALA A 34 6.59 -14.70 5.49
C ALA A 34 5.37 -15.59 5.21
N VAL A 35 4.19 -15.02 5.42
CA VAL A 35 2.91 -15.69 5.18
C VAL A 35 2.69 -15.73 3.68
N LYS A 36 2.58 -16.93 3.12
CA LYS A 36 2.32 -17.11 1.69
C LYS A 36 0.82 -16.98 1.42
N ILE A 37 0.48 -16.15 0.45
CA ILE A 37 -0.89 -15.90 0.01
C ILE A 37 -1.01 -16.43 -1.41
N SER A 38 -2.10 -17.12 -1.71
CA SER A 38 -2.37 -17.68 -3.04
C SER A 38 -3.84 -17.50 -3.38
N PHE A 39 -4.13 -17.03 -4.58
CA PHE A 39 -5.50 -16.76 -5.02
C PHE A 39 -5.65 -17.01 -6.51
N LEU A 40 -6.88 -17.30 -6.93
CA LEU A 40 -7.22 -17.36 -8.34
C LEU A 40 -7.37 -15.92 -8.85
N PRO A 41 -6.65 -15.52 -9.92
CA PRO A 41 -6.85 -14.20 -10.49
C PRO A 41 -8.31 -14.06 -10.94
N PRO A 42 -9.00 -12.97 -10.57
CA PRO A 42 -10.35 -12.72 -11.06
C PRO A 42 -10.34 -12.62 -12.59
N PRO A 43 -11.38 -13.10 -13.30
CA PRO A 43 -11.39 -13.12 -14.76
C PRO A 43 -11.77 -11.74 -15.32
N MET A 44 -10.92 -10.75 -15.06
CA MET A 44 -11.02 -9.39 -15.54
C MET A 44 -9.60 -8.86 -15.76
N GLU A 45 -9.39 -8.16 -16.88
CA GLU A 45 -8.15 -7.42 -17.13
C GLU A 45 -8.10 -6.17 -16.25
N GLY A 46 -6.90 -5.77 -15.85
CA GLY A 46 -6.66 -4.59 -15.01
C GLY A 46 -5.50 -4.76 -14.04
N THR A 47 -5.34 -3.78 -13.16
CA THR A 47 -4.35 -3.80 -12.08
C THR A 47 -4.98 -4.36 -10.79
N ILE A 48 -4.13 -4.86 -9.89
CA ILE A 48 -4.53 -5.51 -8.64
C ILE A 48 -4.12 -4.64 -7.45
N SER A 49 -5.13 -4.21 -6.68
CA SER A 49 -4.92 -3.69 -5.33
C SER A 49 -5.30 -4.74 -4.30
N LEU A 50 -4.38 -5.07 -3.40
CA LEU A 50 -4.51 -6.15 -2.42
C LEU A 50 -4.14 -5.65 -1.02
N GLY A 51 -5.05 -5.81 -0.06
CA GLY A 51 -4.85 -5.45 1.33
C GLY A 51 -4.79 -6.67 2.26
N ILE A 52 -4.12 -6.50 3.40
CA ILE A 52 -4.16 -7.40 4.55
C ILE A 52 -5.07 -6.80 5.61
N TYR A 53 -5.97 -7.60 6.15
CA TYR A 53 -7.00 -7.14 7.08
C TYR A 53 -6.98 -7.95 8.36
N ASP A 54 -7.20 -7.28 9.48
CA ASP A 54 -7.42 -7.96 10.76
C ASP A 54 -8.79 -8.64 10.80
N LYS A 55 -9.05 -9.42 11.86
CA LYS A 55 -10.34 -10.09 12.10
C LYS A 55 -11.56 -9.14 12.16
N LYS A 56 -11.35 -7.84 12.42
CA LYS A 56 -12.41 -6.82 12.45
C LYS A 56 -12.63 -6.19 11.06
N GLY A 57 -11.85 -6.60 10.06
CA GLY A 57 -11.90 -6.06 8.71
C GLY A 57 -11.20 -4.70 8.58
N LYS A 58 -10.35 -4.31 9.53
CA LYS A 58 -9.52 -3.11 9.43
C LYS A 58 -8.31 -3.42 8.54
N LEU A 59 -8.02 -2.54 7.59
CA LEU A 59 -6.79 -2.61 6.80
C LEU A 59 -5.57 -2.46 7.71
N VAL A 60 -4.67 -3.44 7.63
CA VAL A 60 -3.42 -3.52 8.38
C VAL A 60 -2.24 -3.15 7.48
N ARG A 61 -2.32 -3.55 6.21
CA ARG A 61 -1.29 -3.26 5.21
C ARG A 61 -1.86 -3.20 3.82
N VAL A 62 -1.42 -2.22 3.04
CA VAL A 62 -1.48 -2.28 1.57
C VAL A 62 -0.36 -3.20 1.10
N LEU A 63 -0.72 -4.41 0.65
CA LEU A 63 0.26 -5.39 0.18
C LEU A 63 0.70 -5.11 -1.24
N HIS A 64 -0.25 -4.71 -2.09
CA HIS A 64 -0.04 -4.28 -3.47
C HIS A 64 -0.98 -3.12 -3.78
N ARG A 65 -0.45 -2.09 -4.46
CA ARG A 65 -1.21 -0.97 -5.02
C ARG A 65 -1.02 -1.03 -6.53
N GLU A 66 -2.11 -1.19 -7.25
CA GLU A 66 -2.12 -1.14 -8.73
C GLU A 66 -1.10 -2.08 -9.40
N ALA A 67 -0.87 -3.25 -8.80
CA ALA A 67 0.11 -4.21 -9.31
C ALA A 67 -0.36 -4.88 -10.60
N GLU A 68 0.56 -5.11 -11.52
CA GLU A 68 0.31 -5.93 -12.71
C GLU A 68 0.33 -7.42 -12.36
N ILE A 69 -0.21 -8.28 -13.23
CA ILE A 69 -0.19 -9.73 -13.02
C ILE A 69 1.24 -10.27 -12.86
N ASP A 70 2.21 -9.68 -13.57
CA ASP A 70 3.61 -10.11 -13.56
C ASP A 70 4.35 -9.72 -12.26
N ASP A 71 3.76 -8.87 -11.41
CA ASP A 71 4.26 -8.60 -10.05
C ASP A 71 3.99 -9.77 -9.08
N PHE A 72 3.22 -10.77 -9.52
CA PHE A 72 2.91 -11.97 -8.76
C PHE A 72 3.70 -13.17 -9.26
N THR A 73 4.02 -14.09 -8.35
CA THR A 73 4.60 -15.37 -8.77
C THR A 73 3.50 -16.29 -9.31
N ALA A 74 3.61 -16.67 -10.58
CA ALA A 74 2.73 -17.66 -11.20
C ALA A 74 2.89 -19.05 -10.55
N GLY A 75 1.80 -19.57 -9.99
CA GLY A 75 1.62 -20.98 -9.66
C GLY A 75 0.95 -21.75 -10.80
N GLN A 76 0.72 -23.04 -10.59
CA GLN A 76 0.11 -23.90 -11.61
C GLN A 76 -1.26 -23.39 -12.09
N ASP A 77 -2.08 -22.87 -11.17
CA ASP A 77 -3.42 -22.33 -11.44
C ASP A 77 -3.75 -21.10 -10.56
N ALA A 78 -2.75 -20.43 -9.98
CA ALA A 78 -2.97 -19.36 -9.01
C ALA A 78 -1.86 -18.31 -9.06
N LEU A 79 -2.19 -17.06 -8.71
CA LEU A 79 -1.20 -16.04 -8.38
C LEU A 79 -0.75 -16.19 -6.93
N ARG A 80 0.51 -15.85 -6.66
CA ARG A 80 1.11 -15.95 -5.32
C ARG A 80 1.86 -14.68 -4.96
N THR A 81 1.73 -14.28 -3.70
CA THR A 81 2.51 -13.23 -3.04
C THR A 81 2.82 -13.65 -1.60
N SER A 82 3.57 -12.84 -0.87
CA SER A 82 3.85 -13.07 0.55
C SER A 82 3.78 -11.78 1.36
N TRP A 83 3.24 -11.90 2.57
CA TRP A 83 3.27 -10.85 3.56
C TRP A 83 4.33 -11.16 4.61
N ASP A 84 5.15 -10.18 4.97
CA ASP A 84 6.23 -10.30 5.97
C ASP A 84 5.73 -10.23 7.43
N GLY A 85 4.43 -10.03 7.65
CA GLY A 85 3.84 -9.90 8.98
C GLY A 85 3.91 -8.49 9.58
N LYS A 86 4.20 -7.45 8.78
CA LYS A 86 4.28 -6.05 9.23
C LYS A 86 3.15 -5.17 8.69
N ASP A 87 2.78 -4.14 9.42
CA ASP A 87 1.87 -3.09 8.93
C ASP A 87 2.57 -2.09 7.98
N ASP A 88 1.83 -1.09 7.51
CA ASP A 88 2.36 -0.04 6.61
C ASP A 88 3.44 0.85 7.27
N ALA A 89 3.51 0.90 8.60
CA ALA A 89 4.58 1.61 9.32
C ALA A 89 5.86 0.75 9.45
N GLY A 90 5.83 -0.50 8.99
CA GLY A 90 6.92 -1.45 9.11
C GLY A 90 7.00 -2.13 10.49
N GLU A 91 6.00 -1.93 11.34
CA GLU A 91 5.89 -2.51 12.66
C GLU A 91 5.30 -3.92 12.60
N ALA A 92 5.74 -4.80 13.50
CA ALA A 92 5.26 -6.17 13.51
C ALA A 92 3.76 -6.23 13.91
N ALA A 93 2.95 -6.88 13.08
CA ALA A 93 1.55 -7.15 13.38
C ALA A 93 1.44 -8.21 14.49
N ALA A 94 0.38 -8.11 15.31
CA ALA A 94 0.15 -9.05 16.39
C ALA A 94 -0.16 -10.46 15.86
N ALA A 95 0.26 -11.51 16.57
CA ALA A 95 -0.14 -12.88 16.22
C ALA A 95 -1.68 -13.03 16.23
N GLY A 96 -2.22 -13.77 15.26
CA GLY A 96 -3.65 -14.03 15.13
C GLY A 96 -4.10 -14.24 13.69
N THR A 97 -5.42 -14.30 13.51
CA THR A 97 -6.08 -14.48 12.22
C THR A 97 -6.18 -13.17 11.44
N TYR A 98 -5.77 -13.22 10.18
CA TYR A 98 -5.87 -12.15 9.19
C TYR A 98 -6.53 -12.67 7.91
N SER A 99 -6.97 -11.77 7.04
CA SER A 99 -7.42 -12.10 5.68
C SER A 99 -6.73 -11.22 4.65
N ALA A 100 -6.67 -11.72 3.41
CA ALA A 100 -6.26 -10.92 2.27
C ALA A 100 -7.42 -10.82 1.27
N ARG A 101 -7.71 -9.60 0.83
CA ARG A 101 -8.77 -9.31 -0.16
C ARG A 101 -8.43 -8.07 -0.95
N GLY A 102 -9.00 -7.96 -2.13
CA GLY A 102 -8.61 -6.89 -3.04
C GLY A 102 -9.63 -6.62 -4.13
N PHE A 103 -9.21 -5.77 -5.05
CA PHE A 103 -9.95 -5.41 -6.24
C PHE A 103 -9.03 -5.53 -7.45
N VAL A 104 -9.56 -6.10 -8.53
CA VAL A 104 -9.02 -5.83 -9.86
C VAL A 104 -9.71 -4.57 -10.35
N VAL A 105 -8.93 -3.63 -10.86
CA VAL A 105 -9.39 -2.35 -11.40
C VAL A 105 -9.06 -2.34 -12.89
N GLY A 106 -10.10 -2.41 -13.71
CA GLY A 106 -9.94 -2.39 -15.17
C GLY A 106 -9.66 -0.99 -15.70
N ASP A 107 -9.80 -0.81 -17.02
CA ASP A 107 -9.49 0.47 -17.66
C ASP A 107 -10.44 1.60 -17.21
N LEU A 108 -9.89 2.49 -16.38
CA LEU A 108 -10.45 3.80 -16.09
C LEU A 108 -9.96 4.80 -17.14
N ASN A 109 -10.79 5.78 -17.45
CA ASN A 109 -10.38 6.92 -18.26
C ASN A 109 -10.40 8.17 -17.38
N ILE A 110 -9.22 8.75 -17.20
CA ILE A 110 -8.98 10.00 -16.48
C ILE A 110 -8.91 11.11 -17.54
N GLY A 111 -9.85 12.05 -17.48
CA GLY A 111 -9.81 13.25 -18.31
C GLY A 111 -8.68 14.19 -17.91
N ASP A 112 -8.31 15.10 -18.81
CA ASP A 112 -7.34 16.14 -18.54
C ASP A 112 -7.80 17.02 -17.36
N PRO A 113 -6.87 17.57 -16.54
CA PRO A 113 -7.22 18.47 -15.46
C PRO A 113 -7.89 19.74 -15.99
N GLU A 114 -9.00 20.12 -15.35
CA GLU A 114 -9.71 21.37 -15.60
C GLU A 114 -9.65 22.27 -14.35
N GLU A 115 -9.36 23.57 -14.53
CA GLU A 115 -9.44 24.54 -13.44
C GLU A 115 -10.87 24.58 -12.86
N ALA A 116 -10.98 24.41 -11.55
CA ALA A 116 -12.25 24.36 -10.83
C ALA A 116 -12.31 25.46 -9.76
N PRO A 117 -13.52 25.99 -9.46
CA PRO A 117 -13.64 27.00 -8.43
C PRO A 117 -13.48 26.38 -7.02
N PRO A 118 -12.89 27.10 -6.05
CA PRO A 118 -12.61 26.56 -4.72
C PRO A 118 -13.82 26.06 -3.92
N ASP A 119 -15.03 26.54 -4.25
CA ASP A 119 -16.27 26.14 -3.58
C ASP A 119 -16.74 24.72 -3.96
N LYS A 120 -16.15 24.12 -5.00
CA LYS A 120 -16.37 22.71 -5.35
C LYS A 120 -15.66 21.72 -4.42
N LEU A 121 -14.67 22.15 -3.63
CA LEU A 121 -14.04 21.30 -2.62
C LEU A 121 -15.01 20.99 -1.49
N ILE A 122 -15.77 19.91 -1.66
CA ILE A 122 -16.65 19.38 -0.63
C ILE A 122 -15.88 18.42 0.28
N SER A 123 -16.29 18.36 1.55
CA SER A 123 -15.67 17.45 2.51
C SER A 123 -15.97 16.00 2.14
N GLY A 124 -14.95 15.28 1.62
CA GLY A 124 -14.82 13.82 1.58
C GLY A 124 -16.12 13.04 1.37
N GLU A 125 -16.70 13.10 0.17
CA GLU A 125 -17.86 12.26 -0.14
C GLU A 125 -17.46 10.79 -0.27
N LYS A 126 -18.35 9.92 0.22
CA LYS A 126 -18.27 8.48 -0.02
C LYS A 126 -19.25 8.14 -1.12
N VAL A 127 -18.72 7.74 -2.27
CA VAL A 127 -19.53 7.36 -3.43
C VAL A 127 -19.77 5.86 -3.41
N LYS A 128 -21.01 5.43 -3.69
CA LYS A 128 -21.33 4.01 -3.83
C LYS A 128 -21.15 3.57 -5.28
N VAL A 129 -20.25 2.62 -5.51
CA VAL A 129 -19.96 2.05 -6.83
C VAL A 129 -20.40 0.60 -6.86
N LYS A 130 -21.20 0.24 -7.86
CA LYS A 130 -21.62 -1.14 -8.11
C LYS A 130 -20.59 -1.83 -9.00
N LEU A 131 -20.07 -2.95 -8.53
CA LEU A 131 -18.96 -3.66 -9.15
C LEU A 131 -19.41 -4.67 -10.22
N VAL A 132 -18.46 -5.09 -11.05
CA VAL A 132 -18.58 -6.30 -11.88
C VAL A 132 -18.65 -7.52 -10.96
N ALA A 133 -19.53 -8.47 -11.31
CA ALA A 133 -19.66 -9.71 -10.56
C ALA A 133 -18.41 -10.58 -10.76
N ASN A 134 -17.89 -11.15 -9.67
CA ASN A 134 -16.83 -12.13 -9.74
C ASN A 134 -17.43 -13.55 -9.83
N PRO A 135 -17.31 -14.26 -10.96
CA PRO A 135 -17.87 -15.62 -11.10
C PRO A 135 -17.17 -16.64 -10.19
N LEU A 136 -15.95 -16.35 -9.73
CA LEU A 136 -15.24 -17.17 -8.74
C LEU A 136 -15.85 -17.05 -7.33
N ASN A 137 -16.68 -16.03 -7.10
CA ASN A 137 -17.40 -15.79 -5.85
C ASN A 137 -18.92 -15.89 -6.02
N GLY A 138 -19.37 -16.81 -6.89
CA GLY A 138 -20.80 -17.08 -7.09
C GLY A 138 -21.58 -15.93 -7.74
N ASP A 139 -20.91 -15.08 -8.53
CA ASP A 139 -21.51 -13.96 -9.26
C ASP A 139 -22.20 -12.91 -8.38
N VAL A 140 -21.78 -12.78 -7.12
CA VAL A 140 -22.31 -11.76 -6.21
C VAL A 140 -21.88 -10.36 -6.69
N ARG A 141 -22.85 -9.56 -7.12
CA ARG A 141 -22.64 -8.15 -7.41
C ARG A 141 -22.54 -7.34 -6.11
N SER A 142 -21.32 -6.94 -5.79
CA SER A 142 -21.05 -6.11 -4.62
C SER A 142 -21.20 -4.62 -4.95
N THR A 143 -21.57 -3.84 -3.94
CA THR A 143 -21.47 -2.37 -3.98
C THR A 143 -20.48 -1.95 -2.91
N ILE A 144 -19.47 -1.17 -3.28
CA ILE A 144 -18.46 -0.67 -2.36
C ILE A 144 -18.58 0.85 -2.21
N GLY A 145 -18.07 1.37 -1.10
CA GLY A 145 -17.79 2.79 -0.97
C GLY A 145 -16.43 3.10 -1.58
N VAL A 146 -16.37 4.13 -2.41
CA VAL A 146 -15.15 4.74 -2.96
C VAL A 146 -15.02 6.16 -2.42
N THR A 147 -13.80 6.58 -2.15
CA THR A 147 -13.46 7.93 -1.69
C THR A 147 -12.20 8.40 -2.41
N ALA A 148 -11.87 9.69 -2.31
CA ALA A 148 -10.57 10.20 -2.74
C ALA A 148 -9.56 10.05 -1.60
N GLY A 149 -8.36 9.61 -1.93
CA GLY A 149 -7.19 9.56 -1.07
C GLY A 149 -6.11 10.47 -1.61
N LEU A 150 -5.21 10.86 -0.71
CA LEU A 150 -4.01 11.63 -1.03
C LEU A 150 -2.86 11.09 -0.18
N ASP A 151 -1.67 11.06 -0.74
CA ASP A 151 -0.41 10.86 -0.03
C ASP A 151 0.56 12.00 -0.37
N GLU A 152 1.86 11.81 -0.12
CA GLU A 152 2.86 12.85 -0.37
C GLU A 152 3.17 13.09 -1.86
N ASP A 153 2.83 12.11 -2.71
CA ASP A 153 3.23 12.06 -4.11
C ASP A 153 2.04 12.07 -5.09
N ALA A 154 0.83 11.71 -4.64
CA ALA A 154 -0.29 11.48 -5.54
C ALA A 154 -1.68 11.67 -4.91
N SER A 155 -2.67 11.91 -5.78
CA SER A 155 -4.10 11.70 -5.52
C SER A 155 -4.57 10.37 -6.11
N PHE A 156 -5.52 9.70 -5.44
CA PHE A 156 -5.99 8.39 -5.87
C PHE A 156 -7.43 8.09 -5.46
N LEU A 157 -8.09 7.17 -6.17
CA LEU A 157 -9.31 6.54 -5.70
C LEU A 157 -8.96 5.47 -4.66
N ALA A 158 -9.72 5.43 -3.57
CA ALA A 158 -9.57 4.45 -2.51
C ALA A 158 -10.90 3.80 -2.13
N ALA A 159 -10.87 2.55 -1.70
CA ALA A 159 -12.00 1.96 -1.00
C ALA A 159 -12.18 2.65 0.35
N THR A 160 -13.42 2.67 0.88
CA THR A 160 -13.71 3.34 2.17
C THR A 160 -13.02 2.74 3.39
N ASP A 161 -12.40 1.56 3.26
CA ASP A 161 -11.56 0.95 4.29
C ASP A 161 -10.08 1.38 4.20
N GLY A 162 -9.73 2.21 3.22
CA GLY A 162 -8.41 2.83 3.06
C GLY A 162 -7.54 2.20 1.98
N LEU A 163 -7.95 1.11 1.32
CA LEU A 163 -7.15 0.47 0.27
C LEU A 163 -7.10 1.35 -0.99
N PRO A 164 -5.91 1.81 -1.44
CA PRO A 164 -5.76 2.54 -2.71
C PRO A 164 -6.13 1.64 -3.89
N LEU A 165 -6.89 2.17 -4.85
CA LEU A 165 -7.44 1.43 -5.98
C LEU A 165 -6.85 1.88 -7.32
N TYR A 166 -6.66 3.19 -7.51
CA TYR A 166 -6.22 3.75 -8.78
C TYR A 166 -5.64 5.15 -8.59
N THR A 167 -4.45 5.41 -9.09
CA THR A 167 -3.79 6.72 -9.03
C THR A 167 -4.39 7.63 -10.11
N VAL A 168 -4.87 8.81 -9.70
CA VAL A 168 -5.53 9.76 -10.60
C VAL A 168 -4.54 10.77 -11.12
N ASP A 169 -3.72 11.34 -10.22
CA ASP A 169 -2.64 12.25 -10.56
C ASP A 169 -1.42 12.02 -9.65
N GLU A 170 -0.23 12.14 -10.23
CA GLU A 170 1.07 12.08 -9.54
C GLU A 170 1.60 13.51 -9.37
N ALA A 171 1.05 14.21 -8.38
CA ALA A 171 1.47 15.56 -8.01
C ALA A 171 1.86 15.65 -6.53
N PRO A 172 3.07 16.15 -6.22
CA PRO A 172 3.45 16.41 -4.84
C PRO A 172 2.80 17.70 -4.33
N GLY A 173 2.63 17.79 -3.01
CA GLY A 173 2.17 19.03 -2.36
C GLY A 173 0.65 19.24 -2.36
N LEU A 174 -0.12 18.26 -2.80
CA LEU A 174 -1.57 18.25 -2.68
C LEU A 174 -1.97 18.38 -1.20
N MET A 175 -2.80 19.39 -0.90
CA MET A 175 -3.27 19.66 0.45
C MET A 175 -4.59 18.94 0.73
N ARG A 176 -5.47 18.87 -0.27
CA ARG A 176 -6.83 18.35 -0.12
C ARG A 176 -7.29 17.68 -1.41
N VAL A 177 -8.08 16.63 -1.24
CA VAL A 177 -8.85 16.02 -2.33
C VAL A 177 -10.30 15.83 -1.92
N SER A 178 -11.19 15.82 -2.90
CA SER A 178 -12.59 15.47 -2.73
C SER A 178 -13.08 14.66 -3.92
N LEU A 179 -14.12 13.86 -3.69
CA LEU A 179 -14.73 13.03 -4.72
C LEU A 179 -16.21 13.38 -4.77
N THR A 180 -16.77 13.49 -5.97
CA THR A 180 -18.21 13.65 -6.16
C THR A 180 -18.71 12.68 -7.22
N GLN A 181 -19.98 12.28 -7.14
CA GLN A 181 -20.61 11.45 -8.16
C GLN A 181 -21.56 12.26 -9.02
N ARG A 182 -21.39 12.15 -10.34
CA ARG A 182 -22.28 12.76 -11.32
C ARG A 182 -23.54 11.90 -11.53
N PRO A 183 -24.63 12.47 -12.10
CA PRO A 183 -25.86 11.73 -12.35
C PRO A 183 -25.70 10.50 -13.25
N ASP A 184 -24.70 10.49 -14.14
CA ASP A 184 -24.34 9.38 -15.03
C ASP A 184 -23.42 8.34 -14.37
N ARG A 185 -23.12 8.50 -13.08
CA ARG A 185 -22.26 7.65 -12.23
C ARG A 185 -20.76 7.74 -12.49
N SER A 186 -20.33 8.55 -13.44
CA SER A 186 -18.94 8.99 -13.50
C SER A 186 -18.60 9.83 -12.25
N LEU A 187 -17.31 9.97 -11.98
CA LEU A 187 -16.82 10.69 -10.81
C LEU A 187 -16.08 11.95 -11.25
N ASP A 188 -16.15 12.98 -10.42
CA ASP A 188 -15.21 14.09 -10.48
C ASP A 188 -14.35 14.03 -9.21
N LEU A 189 -13.03 13.91 -9.37
CA LEU A 189 -12.05 14.11 -8.31
C LEU A 189 -11.56 15.55 -8.39
N ILE A 190 -11.61 16.26 -7.27
CA ILE A 190 -11.18 17.66 -7.19
C ILE A 190 -10.03 17.72 -6.20
N GLU A 191 -8.93 18.34 -6.59
CA GLU A 191 -7.73 18.49 -5.77
C GLU A 191 -7.32 19.97 -5.64
N ASP A 192 -6.58 20.24 -4.57
CA ASP A 192 -6.16 21.58 -4.14
C ASP A 192 -4.73 21.49 -3.59
N ASP A 193 -3.80 22.19 -4.23
CA ASP A 193 -2.40 22.32 -3.82
C ASP A 193 -2.12 23.60 -3.01
N GLY A 194 -3.14 24.44 -2.80
CA GLY A 194 -3.06 25.74 -2.14
C GLY A 194 -2.85 26.93 -3.09
N ASP A 195 -2.43 26.69 -4.33
CA ASP A 195 -2.27 27.70 -5.38
C ASP A 195 -3.38 27.61 -6.44
N SER A 196 -3.82 26.40 -6.75
CA SER A 196 -4.82 26.06 -7.76
C SER A 196 -5.76 24.96 -7.28
N VAL A 197 -6.94 24.91 -7.91
CA VAL A 197 -7.91 23.85 -7.69
C VAL A 197 -8.23 23.23 -9.04
N GLU A 198 -7.98 21.93 -9.16
CA GLU A 198 -8.14 21.19 -10.41
C GLU A 198 -9.19 20.10 -10.24
N GLN A 199 -9.87 19.78 -11.35
CA GLN A 199 -10.87 18.72 -11.41
C GLN A 199 -10.50 17.71 -12.50
N TYR A 200 -10.52 16.44 -12.14
CA TYR A 200 -10.37 15.30 -13.03
C TYR A 200 -11.70 14.60 -13.20
N HIS A 201 -12.12 14.43 -14.44
CA HIS A 201 -13.31 13.64 -14.77
C HIS A 201 -12.96 12.18 -14.99
N ILE A 202 -13.59 11.27 -14.26
CA ILE A 202 -13.24 9.86 -14.20
C ILE A 202 -14.41 9.00 -14.66
N THR A 203 -14.18 8.16 -15.67
CA THR A 203 -15.17 7.21 -16.19
C THR A 203 -14.67 5.77 -16.11
N GLY A 204 -15.60 4.80 -16.12
CA GLY A 204 -15.27 3.37 -16.06
C GLY A 204 -15.05 2.82 -14.65
N VAL A 205 -15.35 3.59 -13.59
CA VAL A 205 -15.12 3.19 -12.19
C VAL A 205 -15.88 1.93 -11.79
N GLU A 206 -17.00 1.62 -12.46
CA GLU A 206 -17.74 0.37 -12.26
C GLU A 206 -17.01 -0.88 -12.77
N LYS A 207 -15.97 -0.72 -13.61
CA LYS A 207 -15.10 -1.81 -14.09
C LYS A 207 -14.10 -2.25 -13.02
N MET A 208 -14.60 -2.52 -11.84
CA MET A 208 -13.85 -3.06 -10.72
C MET A 208 -14.48 -4.37 -10.29
N MET A 209 -13.65 -5.33 -9.88
CA MET A 209 -14.09 -6.66 -9.44
C MET A 209 -13.43 -7.00 -8.11
N ALA A 210 -14.25 -7.26 -7.09
CA ALA A 210 -13.76 -7.69 -5.78
C ALA A 210 -13.33 -9.16 -5.80
N PHE A 211 -12.29 -9.48 -5.04
CA PHE A 211 -11.84 -10.86 -4.82
C PHE A 211 -11.32 -11.07 -3.40
N ASP A 212 -11.32 -12.34 -2.98
CA ASP A 212 -10.95 -12.77 -1.65
C ASP A 212 -9.87 -13.86 -1.76
N CYS A 213 -8.81 -13.75 -0.96
CA CYS A 213 -7.69 -14.68 -0.93
C CYS A 213 -7.74 -15.63 0.27
N GLY A 214 -8.78 -15.54 1.09
CA GLY A 214 -9.01 -16.32 2.30
C GLY A 214 -8.36 -15.75 3.56
N GLU A 215 -8.50 -16.52 4.64
CA GLU A 215 -7.93 -16.24 5.96
C GLU A 215 -6.65 -17.06 6.20
N PHE A 216 -5.75 -16.52 7.02
CA PHE A 216 -4.51 -17.15 7.43
C PHE A 216 -4.09 -16.70 8.84
N GLU A 217 -3.22 -17.51 9.46
CA GLU A 217 -2.71 -17.24 10.81
C GLU A 217 -1.29 -16.69 10.77
N LEU A 218 -1.07 -15.55 11.43
CA LEU A 218 0.25 -15.05 11.79
C LEU A 218 0.63 -15.60 13.17
N LYS A 219 1.78 -16.28 13.26
CA LYS A 219 2.24 -16.99 14.47
C LYS A 219 3.36 -16.25 15.18
#